data_AF-A0A8J6S417-F1
#
_entry.id   AF-A0A8J6S417-F1
#
_cell.length_a   1.000
_cell.length_b   1.000
_cell.length_c   1.000
_cell.angle_alpha   90.00
_cell.angle_beta   90.00
_cell.angle_gamma   90.00
#
_symmetry.space_group_name_H-M   'P 1'
#
loop_
_entity.id
_entity.type
_entity.pdbx_description
1 polymer ?
#
loop_
_entity_poly.entity_id
_entity_poly.type
_entity_poly.pdbx_seq_one_letter_code
_entity_poly.pdbx_strand_id
1 'polypeptide(L)'
;MQLNQETLLRLSQGQLNLLETCPRRFQHIYLDKLSSPTHPEQQERLSWGSRFHLLMQQRELGLPVESLVQEDAQLQRWVNALLNAAPELLKTDSTFRQSEHCRTLNFQGYLLTVIYDLLIEDVGNAQIFDWKTHLQPKKRQWLEADWQTRLYLYVLTETSDYLVEQVSMTYWFVQSQPEPKSIKIQYNARKHEQTEKDLKHLLTQLTEWLQRYQDGVDFPQVLESANRCGDCNFAVRCDRVPIASHLRTDEENPINRDLLLNIANIQEVSL
;
A
#
# COMPACT_ATOMS: atom_id res chain seq x y z
N MET A 1 24.13 4.24 -32.17
CA MET A 1 22.76 4.74 -31.96
C MET A 1 22.45 4.50 -30.49
N GLN A 2 22.51 5.55 -29.68
CA GLN A 2 22.16 5.53 -28.25
C GLN A 2 20.64 5.51 -28.12
N LEU A 3 20.12 4.59 -27.30
CA LEU A 3 19.13 4.79 -26.24
C LEU A 3 18.61 3.40 -25.82
N ASN A 4 18.79 3.06 -24.55
CA ASN A 4 17.69 2.76 -23.66
C ASN A 4 18.24 2.79 -22.24
N GLN A 5 17.89 3.85 -21.50
CA GLN A 5 17.86 3.77 -20.05
C GLN A 5 16.83 2.67 -19.75
N GLU A 6 17.27 1.52 -19.26
CA GLU A 6 16.35 0.50 -18.76
C GLU A 6 15.50 1.15 -17.66
N THR A 7 14.23 1.39 -17.95
CA THR A 7 13.30 1.93 -16.97
C THR A 7 13.12 0.89 -15.87
N LEU A 8 13.73 1.12 -14.72
CA LEU A 8 13.65 0.20 -13.58
C LEU A 8 12.18 0.00 -13.19
N LEU A 9 11.78 -1.27 -12.98
CA LEU A 9 10.44 -1.59 -12.55
C LEU A 9 10.22 -1.03 -11.14
N ARG A 10 9.17 -0.21 -10.99
CA ARG A 10 8.76 0.34 -9.69
C ARG A 10 7.94 -0.68 -8.91
N LEU A 11 8.27 -0.85 -7.64
CA LEU A 11 7.57 -1.75 -6.72
C LEU A 11 7.18 -1.00 -5.44
N SER A 12 5.89 -1.05 -5.10
CA SER A 12 5.33 -0.58 -3.83
C SER A 12 5.06 -1.73 -2.86
N GLN A 13 4.73 -1.40 -1.62
CA GLN A 13 4.37 -2.39 -0.61
C GLN A 13 3.21 -3.30 -1.05
N GLY A 14 2.21 -2.75 -1.75
CA GLY A 14 1.06 -3.52 -2.22
C GLY A 14 1.45 -4.54 -3.30
N GLN A 15 2.40 -4.18 -4.15
CA GLN A 15 2.99 -5.08 -5.14
C GLN A 15 3.79 -6.20 -4.49
N LEU A 16 4.58 -5.90 -3.45
CA LEU A 16 5.34 -6.91 -2.70
C LEU A 16 4.42 -7.87 -1.93
N ASN A 17 3.42 -7.32 -1.23
CA ASN A 17 2.38 -8.10 -0.55
C ASN A 17 1.65 -9.05 -1.52
N LEU A 18 1.28 -8.55 -2.71
CA LEU A 18 0.63 -9.37 -3.73
C LEU A 18 1.56 -10.46 -4.26
N LEU A 19 2.80 -10.10 -4.58
CA LEU A 19 3.79 -11.02 -5.13
C LEU A 19 4.09 -12.16 -4.15
N GLU A 20 4.31 -11.84 -2.87
CA GLU A 20 4.51 -12.83 -1.81
C GLU A 20 3.26 -13.69 -1.58
N THR A 21 2.07 -13.10 -1.71
CA THR A 21 0.80 -13.81 -1.51
C THR A 21 0.45 -14.74 -2.67
N CYS A 22 0.62 -14.29 -3.93
CA CYS A 22 0.30 -15.04 -5.13
C CYS A 22 0.98 -14.44 -6.38
N PRO A 23 2.11 -15.03 -6.84
CA PRO A 23 2.82 -14.56 -8.02
C PRO A 23 1.96 -14.59 -9.29
N ARG A 24 1.12 -15.62 -9.47
CA ARG A 24 0.17 -15.68 -10.59
C ARG A 24 -0.80 -14.49 -10.60
N ARG A 25 -1.29 -14.06 -9.44
CA ARG A 25 -2.18 -12.90 -9.35
C ARG A 25 -1.43 -11.60 -9.64
N PHE A 26 -0.17 -11.50 -9.24
CA PHE A 26 0.70 -10.40 -9.64
C PHE A 26 0.84 -10.31 -11.16
N GLN A 27 1.10 -11.43 -11.84
CA GLN A 27 1.15 -11.48 -13.30
C GLN A 27 -0.17 -10.95 -13.91
N HIS A 28 -1.32 -11.49 -13.50
CA HIS A 28 -2.61 -11.08 -14.07
C HIS A 28 -2.88 -9.58 -13.94
N ILE A 29 -2.57 -8.99 -12.79
CA ILE A 29 -2.84 -7.57 -12.54
C ILE A 29 -1.83 -6.68 -13.26
N TYR A 30 -0.53 -6.95 -13.10
CA TYR A 30 0.52 -6.01 -13.49
C TYR A 30 1.14 -6.30 -14.85
N LEU A 31 1.16 -7.54 -15.32
CA LEU A 31 1.73 -7.93 -16.61
C LEU A 31 0.62 -8.09 -17.66
N ASP A 32 -0.42 -8.87 -17.35
CA ASP A 32 -1.53 -9.12 -18.28
C ASP A 32 -2.56 -7.96 -18.31
N LYS A 33 -2.41 -6.98 -17.40
CA LYS A 33 -3.28 -5.79 -17.27
C LYS A 33 -4.77 -6.12 -17.10
N LEU A 34 -5.06 -7.21 -16.40
CA LEU A 34 -6.43 -7.61 -16.10
C LEU A 34 -6.93 -6.85 -14.89
N SER A 35 -8.05 -6.15 -15.05
CA SER A 35 -8.78 -5.55 -13.94
C SER A 35 -9.76 -6.54 -13.34
N SER A 36 -10.12 -6.30 -12.08
CA SER A 36 -11.21 -6.99 -11.43
C SER A 36 -12.24 -5.97 -10.97
N PRO A 37 -13.55 -6.20 -11.20
CA PRO A 37 -14.56 -5.27 -10.77
C PRO A 37 -14.54 -5.11 -9.26
N THR A 38 -14.66 -3.86 -8.80
CA THR A 38 -14.77 -3.53 -7.36
C THR A 38 -16.24 -3.58 -6.96
N HIS A 39 -16.54 -4.17 -5.81
CA HIS A 39 -17.92 -4.20 -5.29
C HIS A 39 -18.36 -2.78 -4.86
N PRO A 40 -19.62 -2.36 -5.06
CA PRO A 40 -20.07 -1.00 -4.73
C PRO A 40 -19.77 -0.56 -3.29
N GLU A 41 -20.03 -1.41 -2.30
CA GLU A 41 -19.71 -1.12 -0.89
C GLU A 41 -18.22 -0.88 -0.65
N GLN A 42 -17.35 -1.59 -1.38
CA GLN A 42 -15.91 -1.36 -1.32
C GLN A 42 -15.56 -0.02 -1.95
N GLN A 43 -16.19 0.34 -3.07
CA GLN A 43 -15.98 1.62 -3.74
C GLN A 43 -16.36 2.81 -2.86
N GLU A 44 -17.46 2.73 -2.09
CA GLU A 44 -17.84 3.76 -1.12
C GLU A 44 -16.79 3.93 -0.02
N ARG A 45 -16.28 2.83 0.54
CA ARG A 45 -15.21 2.87 1.56
C ARG A 45 -13.92 3.48 1.00
N LEU A 46 -13.53 3.12 -0.22
CA LEU A 46 -12.35 3.68 -0.90
C LEU A 46 -12.52 5.18 -1.17
N SER A 47 -13.71 5.59 -1.61
CA SER A 47 -14.03 7.00 -1.85
C SER A 47 -13.95 7.82 -0.57
N TRP A 48 -14.53 7.33 0.53
CA TRP A 48 -14.43 7.98 1.83
C TRP A 48 -12.98 8.07 2.31
N GLY A 49 -12.21 6.99 2.19
CA GLY A 49 -10.81 6.96 2.57
C GLY A 49 -9.98 7.98 1.78
N SER A 50 -10.17 8.04 0.45
CA SER A 50 -9.49 9.02 -0.41
C SER A 50 -9.81 10.46 -0.02
N ARG A 51 -11.08 10.78 0.28
CA ARG A 51 -11.49 12.10 0.77
C ARG A 51 -10.81 12.44 2.11
N PHE A 52 -10.67 11.47 3.00
CA PHE A 52 -9.96 11.64 4.26
C PHE A 52 -8.47 11.95 4.06
N HIS A 53 -7.74 11.18 3.24
CA HIS A 53 -6.32 11.43 2.97
C HIS A 53 -6.10 12.80 2.32
N LEU A 54 -6.90 13.15 1.31
CA LEU A 54 -6.82 14.46 0.64
C LEU A 54 -7.01 15.61 1.64
N LEU A 55 -7.98 15.48 2.54
CA LEU A 55 -8.22 16.48 3.58
C LEU A 55 -7.01 16.62 4.51
N MET A 56 -6.44 15.50 4.98
CA MET A 56 -5.25 15.52 5.82
C MET A 56 -4.07 16.17 5.10
N GLN A 57 -3.85 15.82 3.82
CA GLN A 57 -2.82 16.44 2.99
C GLN A 57 -3.00 17.96 2.89
N GLN A 58 -4.20 18.44 2.56
CA GLN A 58 -4.50 19.87 2.45
C GLN A 58 -4.26 20.62 3.76
N ARG A 59 -4.65 20.00 4.89
CA ARG A 59 -4.40 20.56 6.23
C ARG A 59 -2.91 20.69 6.52
N GLU A 60 -2.11 19.66 6.21
CA GLU A 60 -0.66 19.69 6.41
C GLU A 60 0.04 20.73 5.50
N LEU A 61 -0.57 21.09 4.37
CA LEU A 61 -0.14 22.19 3.51
C LEU A 61 -0.58 23.59 4.01
N GLY A 62 -1.33 23.66 5.12
CA GLY A 62 -1.85 24.92 5.66
C GLY A 62 -3.00 25.53 4.84
N LEU A 63 -3.66 24.74 4.00
CA LEU A 63 -4.82 25.20 3.24
C LEU A 63 -6.06 25.30 4.14
N PRO A 64 -6.98 26.26 3.89
CA PRO A 64 -8.21 26.37 4.65
C PRO A 64 -9.13 25.19 4.32
N VAL A 65 -9.24 24.25 5.25
CA VAL A 65 -10.03 23.02 5.08
C VAL A 65 -11.38 23.08 5.80
N GLU A 66 -11.63 24.13 6.58
CA GLU A 66 -12.78 24.24 7.46
C GLU A 66 -14.10 24.17 6.70
N SER A 67 -14.19 24.81 5.53
CA SER A 67 -15.39 24.78 4.68
C SER A 67 -15.65 23.39 4.10
N LEU A 68 -14.60 22.68 3.65
CA LEU A 68 -14.70 21.33 3.09
C LEU A 68 -15.19 20.30 4.11
N VAL A 69 -14.85 20.54 5.37
CA VAL A 69 -15.17 19.66 6.49
C VAL A 69 -16.58 19.94 7.02
N GLN A 70 -17.06 21.19 6.97
CA GLN A 70 -18.40 21.55 7.41
C GLN A 70 -19.51 20.93 6.54
N GLU A 71 -19.23 20.64 5.27
CA GLU A 71 -20.16 19.99 4.35
C GLU A 71 -20.28 18.46 4.60
N ASP A 72 -19.37 17.88 5.39
CA ASP A 72 -19.35 16.45 5.74
C ASP A 72 -19.17 16.26 7.26
N ALA A 73 -20.30 16.24 7.96
CA ALA A 73 -20.34 16.09 9.42
C ALA A 73 -19.70 14.78 9.93
N GLN A 74 -19.62 13.73 9.10
CA GLN A 74 -18.93 12.50 9.46
C GLN A 74 -17.41 12.70 9.39
N LEU A 75 -16.92 13.26 8.29
CA LEU A 75 -15.50 13.58 8.10
C LEU A 75 -14.99 14.53 9.18
N GLN A 76 -15.75 15.59 9.51
CA GLN A 76 -15.42 16.53 10.58
C GLN A 76 -15.23 15.86 11.93
N ARG A 77 -16.16 14.97 12.29
CA ARG A 77 -16.12 14.24 13.56
C ARG A 77 -14.86 13.41 13.68
N TRP A 78 -14.51 12.69 12.62
CA TRP A 78 -13.35 11.80 12.61
C TRP A 78 -12.01 12.56 12.63
N VAL A 79 -11.92 13.66 11.91
CA VAL A 79 -10.73 14.53 11.93
C VAL A 79 -10.55 15.15 13.31
N ASN A 80 -11.61 15.70 13.89
CA ASN A 80 -11.55 16.27 15.24
C ASN A 80 -11.19 15.20 16.28
N ALA A 81 -11.77 14.00 16.17
CA ALA A 81 -11.44 12.88 17.06
C ALA A 81 -9.95 12.50 16.94
N LEU A 82 -9.41 12.44 15.71
CA LEU A 82 -7.99 12.15 15.50
C LEU A 82 -7.09 13.23 16.10
N LEU A 83 -7.36 14.51 15.84
CA LEU A 83 -6.55 15.61 16.37
C LEU A 83 -6.59 15.70 17.89
N ASN A 84 -7.71 15.34 18.51
CA ASN A 84 -7.83 15.25 19.96
C ASN A 84 -7.05 14.06 20.53
N ALA A 85 -7.07 12.91 19.84
CA ALA A 85 -6.35 11.71 20.26
C ALA A 85 -4.84 11.78 20.01
N ALA A 86 -4.41 12.61 19.04
CA ALA A 86 -3.04 12.72 18.56
C ALA A 86 -2.52 14.17 18.67
N PRO A 87 -2.42 14.76 19.88
CA PRO A 87 -1.99 16.15 20.06
C PRO A 87 -0.59 16.43 19.51
N GLU A 88 0.26 15.41 19.36
CA GLU A 88 1.55 15.50 18.69
C GLU A 88 1.43 15.96 17.22
N LEU A 89 0.32 15.67 16.54
CA LEU A 89 0.08 16.13 15.18
C LEU A 89 -0.17 17.64 15.11
N LEU A 90 -0.48 18.30 16.23
CA LEU A 90 -0.68 19.75 16.30
C LEU A 90 0.64 20.52 16.48
N LYS A 91 1.75 19.84 16.81
CA LYS A 91 3.05 20.48 17.02
C LYS A 91 3.66 20.91 15.68
N THR A 92 4.13 22.15 15.60
CA THR A 92 4.79 22.68 14.39
C THR A 92 6.30 22.83 14.52
N ASP A 93 6.87 22.48 15.67
CA ASP A 93 8.28 22.78 16.01
C ASP A 93 9.29 21.73 15.47
N SER A 94 8.89 20.90 14.50
CA SER A 94 9.77 19.89 13.89
C SER A 94 10.69 20.49 12.83
N THR A 95 11.90 19.94 12.68
CA THR A 95 12.84 20.41 11.63
C THR A 95 12.34 20.15 10.21
N PHE A 96 11.59 19.08 10.01
CA PHE A 96 11.00 18.74 8.72
C PHE A 96 9.66 18.03 8.91
N ARG A 97 8.68 18.41 8.08
CA ARG A 97 7.32 17.88 8.09
C ARG A 97 6.72 17.96 6.70
N GLN A 98 6.37 16.81 6.12
CA GLN A 98 5.77 16.73 4.79
C GLN A 98 4.70 15.66 4.70
N SER A 99 3.56 16.01 4.12
CA SER A 99 2.50 15.07 3.73
C SER A 99 2.78 14.48 2.35
N GLU A 100 2.29 13.26 2.11
CA GLU A 100 2.47 12.51 0.85
C GLU A 100 3.93 12.44 0.40
N HIS A 101 4.85 12.29 1.35
CA HIS A 101 6.28 12.34 1.08
C HIS A 101 6.74 11.04 0.40
N CYS A 102 7.13 11.15 -0.87
CA CYS A 102 7.61 10.03 -1.68
C CYS A 102 9.11 9.81 -1.50
N ARG A 103 9.51 8.56 -1.25
CA ARG A 103 10.91 8.12 -1.29
C ARG A 103 11.09 6.95 -2.24
N THR A 104 12.26 6.90 -2.86
CA THR A 104 12.63 5.82 -3.76
C THR A 104 14.01 5.27 -3.42
N LEU A 105 14.16 3.96 -3.57
CA LEU A 105 15.41 3.23 -3.36
C LEU A 105 15.65 2.29 -4.54
N ASN A 106 16.80 2.44 -5.21
CA ASN A 106 17.25 1.47 -6.19
C ASN A 106 17.79 0.23 -5.46
N PHE A 107 17.16 -0.91 -5.68
CA PHE A 107 17.50 -2.16 -5.03
C PHE A 107 17.46 -3.31 -6.04
N GLN A 108 18.63 -3.91 -6.32
CA GLN A 108 18.78 -5.02 -7.28
C GLN A 108 18.13 -4.76 -8.66
N GLY A 109 18.21 -3.53 -9.18
CA GLY A 109 17.61 -3.20 -10.49
C GLY A 109 16.10 -2.94 -10.45
N TYR A 110 15.50 -2.88 -9.26
CA TYR A 110 14.14 -2.42 -9.04
C TYR A 110 14.15 -1.06 -8.34
N LEU A 111 13.09 -0.26 -8.56
CA LEU A 111 12.90 1.00 -7.86
C LEU A 111 11.80 0.84 -6.80
N LEU A 112 12.21 0.52 -5.58
CA LEU A 112 11.30 0.47 -4.43
C LEU A 112 10.77 1.88 -4.19
N THR A 113 9.46 2.05 -4.15
CA THR A 113 8.80 3.35 -3.99
C THR A 113 7.83 3.28 -2.81
N VAL A 114 7.92 4.24 -1.90
CA VAL A 114 7.03 4.41 -0.74
C VAL A 114 6.50 5.84 -0.71
N ILE A 115 5.26 6.00 -0.26
CA ILE A 115 4.64 7.31 -0.03
C ILE A 115 4.18 7.31 1.42
N TYR A 116 4.72 8.23 2.22
CA TYR A 116 4.32 8.41 3.61
C TYR A 116 3.18 9.43 3.67
N ASP A 117 2.05 9.07 4.28
CA ASP A 117 0.93 10.03 4.44
C ASP A 117 1.39 11.30 5.17
N LEU A 118 2.23 11.12 6.20
CA LEU A 118 2.94 12.20 6.87
C LEU A 118 4.29 11.70 7.40
N LEU A 119 5.36 12.39 7.01
CA LEU A 119 6.71 12.21 7.55
C LEU A 119 7.09 13.42 8.41
N ILE A 120 7.49 13.15 9.65
CA ILE A 120 8.06 14.15 10.56
C ILE A 120 9.48 13.73 10.92
N GLU A 121 10.42 14.64 10.71
CA GLU A 121 11.85 14.44 10.95
C GLU A 121 12.37 15.53 11.90
N ASP A 122 13.14 15.10 12.89
CA ASP A 122 13.81 15.92 13.90
C ASP A 122 15.23 15.40 14.16
N VAL A 123 16.00 16.10 14.99
CA VAL A 123 17.36 15.69 15.39
C VAL A 123 17.30 14.33 16.09
N GLY A 124 17.72 13.30 15.36
CA GLY A 124 17.80 11.93 15.87
C GLY A 124 16.47 11.19 16.04
N ASN A 125 15.40 11.63 15.39
CA ASN A 125 14.12 10.90 15.35
C ASN A 125 13.36 11.17 14.04
N ALA A 126 12.96 10.10 13.36
CA ALA A 126 12.13 10.13 12.16
C ALA A 126 10.86 9.30 12.38
N GLN A 127 9.70 9.90 12.10
CA GLN A 127 8.40 9.30 12.36
C GLN A 127 7.52 9.35 11.12
N ILE A 128 7.12 8.16 10.69
CA ILE A 128 6.11 7.98 9.67
C ILE A 128 4.75 7.84 10.36
N PHE A 129 3.77 8.60 9.92
CA PHE A 129 2.37 8.40 10.27
C PHE A 129 1.62 7.90 9.04
N ASP A 130 0.76 6.92 9.27
CA ASP A 130 -0.09 6.32 8.25
C ASP A 130 -1.53 6.25 8.74
N TRP A 131 -2.45 6.80 7.95
CA TRP A 131 -3.86 6.90 8.29
C TRP A 131 -4.61 5.67 7.80
N LYS A 132 -5.21 4.93 8.74
CA LYS A 132 -6.08 3.80 8.44
C LYS A 132 -7.54 4.15 8.66
N THR A 133 -8.31 3.98 7.59
CA THR A 133 -9.72 4.36 7.50
C THR A 133 -10.67 3.19 7.74
N HIS A 134 -10.17 2.00 8.00
CA HIS A 134 -10.96 0.83 8.40
C HIS A 134 -11.17 0.75 9.92
N LEU A 135 -12.23 0.03 10.34
CA LEU A 135 -12.77 0.08 11.70
C LEU A 135 -11.87 -0.50 12.79
N GLN A 136 -11.15 -1.60 12.53
CA GLN A 136 -10.45 -2.34 13.59
C GLN A 136 -8.97 -2.52 13.27
N PRO A 137 -8.07 -2.19 14.23
CA PRO A 137 -6.66 -2.47 14.06
C PRO A 137 -6.41 -3.96 13.92
N LYS A 138 -5.59 -4.32 12.93
CA LYS A 138 -4.95 -5.64 12.90
C LYS A 138 -4.06 -5.78 14.15
N LYS A 139 -3.84 -7.02 14.62
CA LYS A 139 -2.90 -7.24 15.75
C LYS A 139 -1.51 -6.73 15.35
N ARG A 140 -0.77 -6.14 16.29
CA ARG A 140 0.58 -5.58 16.07
C ARG A 140 1.50 -6.51 15.26
N GLN A 141 1.54 -7.80 15.59
CA GLN A 141 2.37 -8.79 14.91
C GLN A 141 2.10 -8.88 13.40
N TRP A 142 0.83 -8.72 12.98
CA TRP A 142 0.47 -8.72 11.55
C TRP A 142 0.93 -7.44 10.86
N LEU A 143 0.79 -6.29 11.53
CA LEU A 143 1.29 -5.02 11.00
C LEU A 143 2.81 -5.06 10.84
N GLU A 144 3.54 -5.58 11.83
CA GLU A 144 5.00 -5.69 11.77
C GLU A 144 5.49 -6.62 10.66
N ALA A 145 4.72 -7.64 10.31
CA ALA A 145 5.06 -8.58 9.24
C ALA A 145 4.67 -8.08 7.84
N ASP A 146 3.71 -7.16 7.75
CA ASP A 146 3.21 -6.61 6.49
C ASP A 146 4.29 -5.82 5.73
N TRP A 147 4.31 -5.95 4.40
CA TRP A 147 5.28 -5.24 3.56
C TRP A 147 5.15 -3.72 3.67
N GLN A 148 3.99 -3.16 4.03
CA GLN A 148 3.88 -1.72 4.26
C GLN A 148 4.84 -1.27 5.35
N THR A 149 4.74 -1.83 6.56
CA THR A 149 5.63 -1.48 7.68
C THR A 149 7.08 -1.72 7.33
N ARG A 150 7.38 -2.91 6.79
CA ARG A 150 8.75 -3.35 6.53
C ARG A 150 9.42 -2.47 5.49
N LEU A 151 8.75 -2.24 4.36
CA LEU A 151 9.29 -1.42 3.27
C LEU A 151 9.42 0.05 3.67
N TYR A 152 8.45 0.59 4.40
CA TYR A 152 8.45 2.01 4.78
C TYR A 152 9.62 2.35 5.70
N LEU A 153 9.81 1.54 6.76
CA LEU A 153 10.91 1.70 7.71
C LEU A 153 12.27 1.44 7.05
N TYR A 154 12.35 0.41 6.19
CA TYR A 154 13.57 0.08 5.46
C TYR A 154 13.99 1.21 4.52
N VAL A 155 13.09 1.69 3.65
CA VAL A 155 13.40 2.77 2.70
C VAL A 155 13.71 4.08 3.43
N LEU A 156 13.02 4.42 4.51
CA LEU A 156 13.33 5.63 5.28
C LEU A 156 14.77 5.58 5.81
N THR A 157 15.15 4.44 6.38
CA THR A 157 16.51 4.22 6.90
C THR A 157 17.55 4.29 5.78
N GLU A 158 17.35 3.56 4.69
CA GLU A 158 18.33 3.44 3.59
C GLU A 158 18.53 4.74 2.80
N THR A 159 17.60 5.69 2.91
CA THR A 159 17.68 6.98 2.19
C THR A 159 17.81 8.17 3.14
N SER A 160 18.27 7.95 4.36
CA SER A 160 18.53 9.01 5.35
C SER A 160 19.77 8.70 6.19
N ASP A 161 20.17 9.66 7.02
CA ASP A 161 21.29 9.51 7.96
C ASP A 161 20.84 9.03 9.35
N TYR A 162 19.58 8.59 9.50
CA TYR A 162 19.05 8.10 10.77
C TYR A 162 19.55 6.69 11.09
N LEU A 163 19.89 6.46 12.36
CA LEU A 163 20.09 5.11 12.88
C LEU A 163 18.76 4.35 12.87
N VAL A 164 18.82 3.02 12.71
CA VAL A 164 17.62 2.17 12.66
C VAL A 164 16.72 2.34 13.89
N GLU A 165 17.27 2.57 15.09
CA GLU A 165 16.50 2.81 16.32
C GLU A 165 15.83 4.19 16.38
N GLN A 166 16.22 5.12 15.50
CA GLN A 166 15.67 6.48 15.43
C GLN A 166 14.45 6.56 14.50
N VAL A 167 14.16 5.50 13.76
CA VAL A 167 13.07 5.42 12.79
C VAL A 167 11.88 4.67 13.40
N SER A 168 10.68 5.24 13.28
CA SER A 168 9.45 4.57 13.72
C SER A 168 8.26 4.86 12.81
N MET A 169 7.27 3.97 12.86
CA MET A 169 6.02 4.11 12.10
C MET A 169 4.83 3.99 13.05
N THR A 170 3.86 4.89 12.91
CA THR A 170 2.64 4.91 13.71
C THR A 170 1.42 4.82 12.81
N TYR A 171 0.68 3.73 12.94
CA TYR A 171 -0.63 3.58 12.34
C TYR A 171 -1.67 4.30 13.18
N TRP A 172 -2.52 5.11 12.55
CA TRP A 172 -3.69 5.74 13.17
C TRP A 172 -4.97 5.17 12.57
N PHE A 173 -5.71 4.39 13.35
CA PHE A 173 -7.00 3.82 12.98
C PHE A 173 -8.11 4.82 13.30
N VAL A 174 -8.40 5.68 12.32
CA VAL A 174 -9.24 6.87 12.48
C VAL A 174 -10.67 6.50 12.84
N GLN A 175 -11.22 5.45 12.22
CA GLN A 175 -12.61 5.03 12.45
C GLN A 175 -12.79 4.07 13.64
N SER A 176 -11.74 3.84 14.44
CA SER A 176 -11.87 3.01 15.65
C SER A 176 -12.85 3.61 16.65
N GLN A 177 -13.53 2.73 17.39
CA GLN A 177 -14.51 3.07 18.42
C GLN A 177 -14.02 2.61 19.80
N PRO A 178 -14.32 3.36 20.89
CA PRO A 178 -15.09 4.62 20.92
C PRO A 178 -14.31 5.85 20.43
N GLU A 179 -13.00 5.70 20.22
CA GLU A 179 -12.08 6.76 19.78
C GLU A 179 -11.00 6.18 18.85
N PRO A 180 -10.32 7.05 18.05
CA PRO A 180 -9.20 6.63 17.22
C PRO A 180 -8.12 5.91 18.02
N LYS A 181 -7.54 4.86 17.45
CA LYS A 181 -6.48 4.08 18.09
C LYS A 181 -5.19 4.21 17.31
N SER A 182 -4.06 4.19 18.00
CA SER A 182 -2.76 4.14 17.36
C SER A 182 -1.98 2.87 17.70
N ILE A 183 -1.18 2.41 16.75
CA ILE A 183 -0.19 1.37 16.96
C ILE A 183 1.14 1.88 16.44
N LYS A 184 2.03 2.24 17.38
CA LYS A 184 3.43 2.53 17.08
C LYS A 184 4.24 1.25 16.93
N ILE A 185 5.01 1.18 15.86
CA ILE A 185 5.99 0.15 15.55
C ILE A 185 7.39 0.77 15.66
N GLN A 186 8.22 0.17 16.52
CA GLN A 186 9.63 0.52 16.65
C GLN A 186 10.48 -0.32 15.69
N TYR A 187 11.52 0.30 15.15
CA TYR A 187 12.48 -0.34 14.27
C TYR A 187 13.80 -0.66 14.99
N ASN A 188 14.54 -1.63 14.46
CA ASN A 188 15.82 -2.07 15.00
C ASN A 188 16.63 -2.81 13.94
N ALA A 189 17.93 -2.98 14.20
CA ALA A 189 18.87 -3.64 13.29
C ALA A 189 18.41 -5.04 12.83
N ARG A 190 17.84 -5.85 13.74
CA ARG A 190 17.37 -7.19 13.40
C ARG A 190 16.23 -7.18 12.37
N LYS A 191 15.23 -6.28 12.55
CA LYS A 191 14.14 -6.10 11.60
C LYS A 191 14.64 -5.58 10.26
N HIS A 192 15.65 -4.71 10.29
CA HIS A 192 16.30 -4.15 9.11
C HIS A 192 17.00 -5.23 8.26
N GLU A 193 17.91 -5.98 8.87
CA GLU A 193 18.62 -7.07 8.19
C GLU A 193 17.67 -8.15 7.65
N GLN A 194 16.61 -8.48 8.40
CA GLN A 194 15.61 -9.44 7.94
C GLN A 194 14.86 -8.91 6.72
N THR A 195 14.45 -7.64 6.73
CA THR A 195 13.76 -7.00 5.60
C THR A 195 14.63 -7.00 4.35
N GLU A 196 15.92 -6.67 4.48
CA GLU A 196 16.87 -6.72 3.36
C GLU A 196 16.99 -8.13 2.77
N LYS A 197 17.14 -9.17 3.62
CA LYS A 197 17.23 -10.56 3.18
C LYS A 197 15.98 -11.01 2.43
N ASP A 198 14.82 -10.68 2.96
CA ASP A 198 13.54 -11.05 2.36
C ASP A 198 13.29 -10.29 1.05
N LEU A 199 13.67 -9.01 0.97
CA LEU A 199 13.65 -8.24 -0.29
C LEU A 199 14.54 -8.89 -1.34
N LYS A 200 15.80 -9.23 -0.99
CA LYS A 200 16.72 -9.91 -1.91
C LYS A 200 16.13 -11.21 -2.43
N HIS A 201 15.55 -12.01 -1.54
CA HIS A 201 14.95 -13.28 -1.92
C HIS A 201 13.77 -13.08 -2.87
N LEU A 202 12.81 -12.24 -2.50
CA LEU A 202 11.58 -12.01 -3.27
C LEU A 202 11.86 -11.38 -4.65
N LEU A 203 12.81 -10.46 -4.73
CA LEU A 203 13.17 -9.79 -5.99
C LEU A 203 14.02 -10.67 -6.91
N THR A 204 14.84 -11.56 -6.35
CA THR A 204 15.51 -12.61 -7.14
C THR A 204 14.47 -13.53 -7.77
N GLN A 205 13.48 -13.99 -7.01
CA GLN A 205 12.37 -14.80 -7.53
C GLN A 205 11.58 -14.05 -8.61
N LEU A 206 11.29 -12.77 -8.40
CA LEU A 206 10.61 -11.94 -9.38
C LEU A 206 11.40 -11.86 -10.70
N THR A 207 12.72 -11.66 -10.63
CA THR A 207 13.58 -11.61 -11.82
C THR A 207 13.50 -12.91 -12.61
N GLU A 208 13.62 -14.06 -11.92
CA GLU A 208 13.51 -15.37 -12.56
C GLU A 208 12.14 -15.60 -13.21
N TRP A 209 11.05 -15.22 -12.53
CA TRP A 209 9.70 -15.34 -13.08
C TRP A 209 9.48 -14.42 -14.28
N LEU A 210 9.97 -13.18 -14.24
CA LEU A 210 9.88 -12.25 -15.36
C LEU A 210 10.63 -12.78 -16.59
N GLN A 211 11.83 -13.35 -16.41
CA GLN A 211 12.59 -13.95 -17.50
C GLN A 211 11.83 -15.13 -18.13
N ARG A 212 11.34 -16.06 -17.31
CA ARG A 212 10.55 -17.21 -17.79
C ARG A 212 9.25 -16.80 -18.48
N TYR A 213 8.62 -15.74 -18.02
CA TYR A 213 7.40 -15.20 -18.63
C TYR A 213 7.66 -14.64 -20.02
N GLN A 214 8.83 -14.04 -20.27
CA GLN A 214 9.24 -13.65 -21.63
C GLN A 214 9.38 -14.85 -22.56
N ASP A 215 9.75 -16.02 -22.02
CA ASP A 215 9.81 -17.30 -22.74
C ASP A 215 8.43 -18.01 -22.82
N GLY A 216 7.34 -17.34 -22.44
CA GLY A 216 5.97 -17.86 -22.50
C GLY A 216 5.57 -18.76 -21.32
N VAL A 217 6.37 -18.80 -20.25
CA VAL A 217 6.06 -19.56 -19.04
C VAL A 217 5.49 -18.65 -17.97
N ASP A 218 4.22 -18.82 -17.69
CA ASP A 218 3.53 -18.05 -16.65
C ASP A 218 4.13 -18.22 -15.24
N PHE A 219 3.86 -17.23 -14.38
CA PHE A 219 4.25 -17.22 -12.97
C PHE A 219 3.63 -18.40 -12.21
N PRO A 220 4.27 -18.91 -11.14
CA PRO A 220 3.75 -20.05 -10.41
C PRO A 220 2.40 -19.73 -9.75
N GLN A 221 1.49 -20.70 -9.78
CA GLN A 221 0.29 -20.67 -8.95
C GLN A 221 0.63 -21.12 -7.52
N VAL A 222 -0.06 -20.56 -6.53
CA VAL A 222 0.03 -21.03 -5.15
C VAL A 222 -0.60 -22.42 -5.00
N LEU A 223 -0.16 -23.19 -4.00
CA LEU A 223 -0.74 -24.49 -3.66
C LEU A 223 -2.22 -24.35 -3.26
N GLU A 224 -3.05 -25.33 -3.63
CA GLU A 224 -4.48 -25.33 -3.26
C GLU A 224 -4.69 -25.33 -1.76
N SER A 225 -3.85 -26.07 -1.03
CA SER A 225 -3.89 -26.20 0.43
C SER A 225 -3.66 -24.87 1.16
N ALA A 226 -3.16 -23.84 0.47
CA ALA A 226 -3.01 -22.50 1.06
C ALA A 226 -4.35 -21.79 1.28
N ASN A 227 -5.46 -22.28 0.71
CA ASN A 227 -6.81 -21.70 0.84
C ASN A 227 -6.89 -20.20 0.47
N ARG A 228 -6.05 -19.74 -0.48
CA ARG A 228 -6.00 -18.33 -0.93
C ARG A 228 -6.88 -18.04 -2.15
N CYS A 229 -7.44 -19.08 -2.77
CA CYS A 229 -8.15 -18.96 -4.04
C CYS A 229 -9.67 -18.78 -3.90
N GLY A 230 -10.25 -18.99 -2.71
CA GLY A 230 -11.71 -19.01 -2.52
C GLY A 230 -12.41 -17.73 -2.96
N ASP A 231 -11.84 -16.57 -2.61
CA ASP A 231 -12.36 -15.25 -2.98
C ASP A 231 -11.52 -14.57 -4.08
N CYS A 232 -10.71 -15.34 -4.81
CA CYS A 232 -9.85 -14.80 -5.85
C CYS A 232 -10.62 -14.65 -7.17
N ASN A 233 -10.76 -13.42 -7.67
CA ASN A 233 -11.44 -13.15 -8.94
C ASN A 233 -10.72 -13.72 -10.18
N PHE A 234 -9.51 -14.25 -10.01
CA PHE A 234 -8.76 -14.97 -11.05
C PHE A 234 -8.78 -16.49 -10.86
N ALA A 235 -9.53 -17.02 -9.88
CA ALA A 235 -9.57 -18.46 -9.59
C ALA A 235 -9.99 -19.29 -10.81
N VAL A 236 -10.95 -18.81 -11.61
CA VAL A 236 -11.37 -19.48 -12.86
C VAL A 236 -10.20 -19.59 -13.85
N ARG A 237 -9.40 -18.53 -14.01
CA ARG A 237 -8.21 -18.52 -14.89
C ARG A 237 -7.06 -19.40 -14.38
N CYS A 238 -7.13 -19.79 -13.11
CA CYS A 238 -6.18 -20.69 -12.48
C CYS A 238 -6.72 -22.11 -12.36
N ASP A 239 -7.89 -22.41 -12.96
CA ASP A 239 -8.60 -23.69 -12.83
C ASP A 239 -8.87 -24.09 -11.37
N ARG A 240 -9.14 -23.10 -10.51
CA ARG A 240 -9.38 -23.28 -9.06
C ARG A 240 -10.85 -23.20 -8.67
N VAL A 241 -11.77 -23.10 -9.64
CA VAL A 241 -13.22 -23.09 -9.37
C VAL A 241 -13.81 -24.43 -9.82
N PRO A 242 -14.59 -25.13 -8.97
CA PRO A 242 -15.29 -26.34 -9.37
C PRO A 242 -16.28 -26.05 -10.51
N ILE A 243 -16.31 -26.91 -11.53
CA ILE A 243 -17.14 -26.80 -12.76
C ILE A 243 -18.65 -26.59 -12.49
N ALA A 244 -19.13 -26.86 -11.27
CA ALA A 244 -20.54 -26.75 -10.88
C ALA A 244 -21.17 -25.35 -10.96
N SER A 245 -20.38 -24.28 -11.15
CA SER A 245 -20.90 -22.91 -11.32
C SER A 245 -21.09 -22.45 -12.78
N HIS A 246 -20.77 -23.29 -13.77
CA HIS A 246 -20.88 -22.93 -15.20
C HIS A 246 -22.31 -22.99 -15.79
N LEU A 247 -23.33 -23.26 -14.98
CA LEU A 247 -24.74 -23.30 -15.40
C LEU A 247 -25.57 -22.24 -14.68
N ARG A 248 -25.21 -20.96 -14.84
CA ARG A 248 -26.18 -19.87 -14.79
C ARG A 248 -25.98 -19.00 -16.01
N THR A 249 -26.86 -19.26 -16.96
CA THR A 249 -27.07 -18.65 -18.27
C THR A 249 -26.73 -17.17 -18.37
N ASP A 250 -25.89 -16.90 -19.37
CA ASP A 250 -25.80 -15.71 -20.22
C ASP A 250 -26.97 -14.71 -20.10
N GLU A 251 -26.66 -13.51 -19.63
CA GLU A 251 -27.24 -12.29 -20.22
C GLU A 251 -26.09 -11.36 -20.61
N GLU A 252 -26.02 -11.10 -21.92
CA GLU A 252 -25.08 -10.21 -22.58
C GLU A 252 -25.16 -8.80 -21.97
N ASN A 253 -24.02 -8.23 -21.57
CA ASN A 253 -23.91 -6.81 -21.32
C ASN A 253 -22.71 -6.26 -22.10
N PRO A 254 -22.87 -5.20 -22.91
CA PRO A 254 -21.91 -4.84 -23.93
C PRO A 254 -20.63 -4.27 -23.33
N ILE A 255 -19.52 -4.65 -23.96
CA ILE A 255 -18.15 -4.26 -23.62
C ILE A 255 -18.03 -2.73 -23.73
N ASN A 256 -17.95 -2.03 -22.59
CA ASN A 256 -17.52 -0.65 -22.56
C ASN A 256 -15.98 -0.60 -22.59
N ARG A 257 -15.43 -0.44 -23.79
CA ARG A 257 -14.02 -0.14 -24.06
C ARG A 257 -13.76 1.34 -23.74
N ASP A 258 -13.47 1.64 -22.49
CA ASP A 258 -12.59 2.79 -22.18
C ASP A 258 -12.17 2.77 -20.71
N LEU A 259 -10.97 2.25 -20.43
CA LEU A 259 -10.15 2.69 -19.30
C LEU A 259 -8.70 2.21 -19.48
N LEU A 260 -8.01 2.79 -20.46
CA LEU A 260 -6.54 2.80 -20.47
C LEU A 260 -6.08 3.90 -19.50
N LEU A 261 -5.47 3.52 -18.38
CA LEU A 261 -4.71 4.46 -17.58
C LEU A 261 -3.27 4.00 -17.36
N ASN A 262 -2.40 4.94 -17.72
CA ASN A 262 -0.96 4.93 -17.66
C ASN A 262 -0.42 4.49 -16.29
N ILE A 263 0.68 3.74 -16.33
CA ILE A 263 1.54 3.45 -15.19
C ILE A 263 2.26 4.75 -14.81
N ALA A 264 1.57 5.61 -14.06
CA ALA A 264 2.15 6.78 -13.39
C ALA A 264 1.42 7.17 -12.09
N ASN A 265 0.21 6.66 -11.83
CA ASN A 265 -0.46 6.91 -10.56
C ASN A 265 -0.40 5.67 -9.67
N ILE A 266 0.63 5.58 -8.84
CA ILE A 266 0.47 4.95 -7.54
C ILE A 266 -0.35 5.94 -6.71
N GLN A 267 -1.67 5.96 -6.91
CA GLN A 267 -2.56 6.40 -5.83
C GLN A 267 -2.67 5.19 -4.91
N GLU A 268 -1.91 5.20 -3.82
CA GLU A 268 -2.04 4.21 -2.76
C GLU A 268 -3.40 4.39 -2.12
N VAL A 269 -4.41 3.68 -2.64
CA VAL A 269 -5.63 3.49 -1.89
C VAL A 269 -5.37 2.32 -0.94
N SER A 270 -5.06 2.66 0.31
CA SER A 270 -4.96 1.69 1.41
C SER A 270 -6.21 0.82 1.46
N LEU A 271 -6.06 -0.48 1.19
CA LEU A 271 -7.08 -1.51 1.40
C LEU A 271 -7.08 -1.99 2.86
#